data_AF-A0A7K2M8B0-F1
#
_entry.id   AF-A0A7K2M8B0-F1
#
_cell.length_a   1.000
_cell.length_b   1.000
_cell.length_c   1.000
_cell.angle_alpha   90.00
_cell.angle_beta   90.00
_cell.angle_gamma   90.00
#
_symmetry.space_group_name_H-M   'P 1'
#
loop_
_entity.id
_entity.type
_entity.pdbx_description
1 polymer ?
#
loop_
_entity_poly.entity_id
_entity_poly.type
_entity_poly.pdbx_seq_one_letter_code
_entity_poly.pdbx_strand_id
1 'polypeptide(L)'
;MNEHASPSETLRTALTALLDGLPPKQAAGAVERLIENYRGTTPTHTPVLRDQADATAYAAYRMPATFEAVRAALTALADTAPDWTPAGHTDVGGGTGAATWAVTATWPGSRPVTVLDWADPALALGREIAA
;
A
#
# COMPACT_ATOMS: atom_id res chain seq x y z
N MET A 1 -25.84 15.57 -2.32
CA MET A 1 -25.48 14.16 -2.06
C MET A 1 -23.97 14.15 -2.05
N ASN A 2 -23.34 14.11 -0.88
CA ASN A 2 -21.87 14.11 -0.82
C ASN A 2 -21.42 12.79 -1.44
N GLU A 3 -20.81 12.86 -2.63
CA GLU A 3 -20.07 11.73 -3.18
C GLU A 3 -18.91 11.49 -2.22
N HIS A 4 -19.04 10.44 -1.41
CA HIS A 4 -17.91 9.90 -0.69
C HIS A 4 -16.94 9.38 -1.74
N ALA A 5 -15.72 9.93 -1.76
CA ALA A 5 -14.67 9.51 -2.69
C ALA A 5 -14.49 7.98 -2.62
N SER A 6 -14.31 7.34 -3.78
CA SER A 6 -14.06 5.90 -3.82
C SER A 6 -12.79 5.55 -3.02
N PRO A 7 -12.64 4.31 -2.55
CA PRO A 7 -11.40 3.89 -1.87
C PRO A 7 -10.14 4.09 -2.72
N SER A 8 -10.26 3.92 -4.05
CA SER A 8 -9.17 4.17 -5.01
C SER A 8 -8.78 5.64 -5.07
N GLU A 9 -9.76 6.55 -5.08
CA GLU A 9 -9.51 7.99 -5.07
C GLU A 9 -8.94 8.43 -3.73
N THR A 10 -9.49 7.95 -2.62
CA THR A 10 -8.98 8.25 -1.27
C THR A 10 -7.52 7.82 -1.14
N LEU A 11 -7.19 6.60 -1.58
CA LEU A 11 -5.81 6.11 -1.57
C LEU A 11 -4.90 6.98 -2.45
N ARG A 12 -5.32 7.33 -3.66
CA ARG A 12 -4.53 8.19 -4.55
C ARG A 12 -4.31 9.58 -3.94
N THR A 13 -5.34 10.18 -3.36
CA THR A 13 -5.24 11.49 -2.69
C THR A 13 -4.28 11.44 -1.51
N ALA A 14 -4.35 10.41 -0.67
CA ALA A 14 -3.40 10.23 0.44
C ALA A 14 -1.96 10.12 -0.07
N LEU A 15 -1.71 9.34 -1.13
CA LEU A 15 -0.39 9.21 -1.74
C LEU A 15 0.10 10.53 -2.36
N THR A 16 -0.78 11.31 -2.99
CA THR A 16 -0.44 12.64 -3.51
C THR A 16 -0.04 13.59 -2.38
N ALA A 17 -0.80 13.62 -1.28
CA ALA A 17 -0.47 14.48 -0.13
C ALA A 17 0.90 14.13 0.48
N LEU A 18 1.25 12.85 0.54
CA LEU A 18 2.59 12.42 0.97
C LEU A 18 3.70 12.90 0.02
N LEU A 19 3.47 12.85 -1.30
CA LEU A 19 4.42 13.33 -2.29
C LEU A 19 4.61 14.85 -2.23
N ASP A 20 3.55 15.61 -1.96
CA ASP A 20 3.62 17.08 -1.81
C ASP A 20 4.54 17.50 -0.64
N GLY A 21 4.70 16.64 0.37
CA GLY A 21 5.61 16.84 1.49
C GLY A 21 7.08 16.52 1.19
N LEU A 22 7.41 15.95 0.03
CA LEU A 22 8.77 15.55 -0.32
C LEU A 22 9.43 16.51 -1.32
N PRO A 23 10.67 16.97 -1.07
CA PRO A 23 11.43 17.71 -2.06
C PRO A 23 11.58 16.91 -3.37
N PRO A 24 11.30 17.48 -4.56
CA PRO A 24 11.31 16.74 -5.82
C PRO A 24 12.62 15.98 -6.10
N LYS A 25 13.76 16.54 -5.67
CA LYS A 25 15.08 15.91 -5.80
C LYS A 25 15.23 14.64 -4.94
N GLN A 26 14.61 14.60 -3.77
CA GLN A 26 14.62 13.42 -2.90
C GLN A 26 13.70 12.34 -3.46
N ALA A 27 12.51 12.71 -3.95
CA ALA A 27 11.60 11.78 -4.60
C ALA A 27 12.23 11.15 -5.87
N ALA A 28 12.85 11.96 -6.73
CA ALA A 28 13.55 11.47 -7.92
C ALA A 28 14.69 10.49 -7.57
N GLY A 29 15.54 10.85 -6.60
CA GLY A 29 16.63 9.99 -6.16
C GLY A 29 16.14 8.68 -5.53
N ALA A 30 15.01 8.69 -4.83
CA ALA A 30 14.37 7.48 -4.29
C ALA A 30 13.89 6.56 -5.43
N VAL A 31 13.22 7.11 -6.44
CA VAL A 31 12.76 6.34 -7.62
C VAL A 31 13.93 5.73 -8.38
N GLU A 32 15.02 6.48 -8.62
CA GLU A 32 16.21 5.97 -9.31
C GLU A 32 16.82 4.77 -8.57
N ARG A 33 17.03 4.89 -7.25
CA ARG A 33 17.52 3.78 -6.41
C ARG A 33 16.58 2.58 -6.43
N LEU A 34 15.27 2.82 -6.45
CA LEU A 34 14.27 1.76 -6.50
C LEU A 34 14.36 0.96 -7.82
N ILE A 35 14.50 1.67 -8.94
CA ILE A 35 14.65 1.08 -10.27
C ILE A 35 15.97 0.29 -10.38
N GLU A 36 17.06 0.83 -9.86
CA GLU A 36 18.37 0.15 -9.80
C GLU A 36 18.30 -1.14 -8.97
N ASN A 37 17.71 -1.09 -7.78
CA ASN A 37 17.57 -2.25 -6.90
C ASN A 37 16.66 -3.36 -7.47
N TYR A 38 15.70 -3.00 -8.32
CA TYR A 38 14.81 -3.97 -9.00
C TYR A 38 15.47 -4.62 -10.23
N ARG A 39 16.49 -3.98 -10.83
CA ARG A 39 17.23 -4.48 -12.01
C ARG A 39 18.56 -5.15 -11.66
N GLY A 40 19.09 -4.93 -10.47
CA GLY A 40 20.33 -5.53 -9.97
C GLY A 40 20.10 -6.66 -8.95
N THR A 41 21.18 -7.16 -8.38
CA THR A 41 21.14 -8.14 -7.28
C THR A 41 20.81 -7.39 -5.98
N THR A 42 19.60 -7.56 -5.44
CA THR A 42 19.23 -6.95 -4.16
C THR A 42 20.08 -7.55 -3.03
N PRO A 43 20.85 -6.75 -2.28
CA PRO A 43 21.56 -7.25 -1.10
C PRO A 43 20.54 -7.76 -0.08
N THR A 44 20.60 -9.05 0.25
CA THR A 44 19.63 -9.74 1.12
C THR A 44 19.72 -9.34 2.60
N HIS A 45 20.57 -8.37 2.94
CA HIS A 45 20.86 -7.96 4.31
C HIS A 45 20.26 -6.60 4.70
N THR A 46 19.63 -5.88 3.76
CA THR A 46 19.02 -4.56 4.04
C THR A 46 17.70 -4.42 3.29
N PRO A 47 16.64 -3.90 3.93
CA PRO A 47 15.38 -3.62 3.25
C PRO A 47 15.57 -2.68 2.06
N VAL A 48 14.80 -2.87 0.99
CA VAL A 48 14.81 -1.98 -0.18
C VAL A 48 14.26 -0.60 0.17
N LEU A 49 13.24 -0.55 1.04
CA LEU A 49 12.63 0.69 1.55
C LEU A 49 13.32 1.07 2.86
N ARG A 50 14.32 1.95 2.75
CA ARG A 50 15.26 2.26 3.85
C ARG A 50 14.85 3.46 4.67
N ASP A 51 14.09 4.38 4.09
CA ASP A 51 13.62 5.59 4.73
C ASP A 51 12.21 5.98 4.23
N GLN A 52 11.66 7.05 4.80
CA GLN A 52 10.32 7.55 4.49
C GLN A 52 10.20 8.01 3.03
N ALA A 53 11.26 8.57 2.44
CA ALA A 53 11.23 9.04 1.05
C ALA A 53 11.18 7.85 0.08
N ASP A 54 12.00 6.81 0.31
CA ASP A 54 11.97 5.55 -0.44
C ASP A 54 10.59 4.88 -0.32
N ALA A 55 10.03 4.79 0.90
CA ALA A 55 8.71 4.21 1.13
C ALA A 55 7.58 4.99 0.44
N THR A 56 7.60 6.32 0.53
CA THR A 56 6.58 7.19 -0.08
C THR A 56 6.64 7.10 -1.61
N ALA A 57 7.83 7.21 -2.19
CA ALA A 57 8.02 7.09 -3.64
C ALA A 57 7.58 5.71 -4.13
N TYR A 58 7.94 4.64 -3.40
CA TYR A 58 7.50 3.28 -3.71
C TYR A 58 5.98 3.14 -3.64
N ALA A 59 5.35 3.64 -2.57
CA ALA A 59 3.92 3.59 -2.38
C ALA A 59 3.19 4.30 -3.53
N ALA A 60 3.57 5.54 -3.84
CA ALA A 60 2.98 6.30 -4.92
C ALA A 60 3.11 5.59 -6.28
N TYR A 61 4.27 4.96 -6.54
CA TYR A 61 4.54 4.29 -7.80
C TYR A 61 3.84 2.92 -7.93
N ARG A 62 3.79 2.11 -6.86
CA ARG A 62 3.36 0.70 -6.93
C ARG A 62 2.01 0.43 -6.28
N MET A 63 1.70 1.12 -5.17
CA MET A 63 0.57 0.79 -4.32
C MET A 63 -0.78 0.88 -5.05
N PRO A 64 -1.07 1.87 -5.91
CA PRO A 64 -2.35 1.92 -6.63
C PRO A 64 -2.60 0.70 -7.51
N ALA A 65 -1.58 0.23 -8.23
CA ALA A 65 -1.70 -0.95 -9.08
C ALA A 65 -1.87 -2.23 -8.26
N THR A 66 -1.11 -2.39 -7.16
CA THR A 66 -1.26 -3.53 -6.25
C THR A 66 -2.65 -3.53 -5.59
N PHE A 67 -3.14 -2.37 -5.16
CA PHE A 67 -4.48 -2.21 -4.60
C PHE A 67 -5.56 -2.72 -5.56
N GLU A 68 -5.57 -2.25 -6.81
CA GLU A 68 -6.60 -2.66 -7.78
C GLU A 68 -6.51 -4.14 -8.13
N ALA A 69 -5.29 -4.67 -8.29
CA ALA A 69 -5.09 -6.10 -8.57
C ALA A 69 -5.62 -6.99 -7.44
N VAL A 70 -5.29 -6.66 -6.19
CA VAL A 70 -5.79 -7.41 -5.02
C VAL A 70 -7.29 -7.23 -4.87
N ARG A 71 -7.82 -6.00 -5.03
CA ARG A 71 -9.25 -5.73 -4.93
C ARG A 71 -10.05 -6.54 -5.96
N ALA A 72 -9.58 -6.64 -7.20
CA ALA A 72 -10.22 -7.45 -8.22
C ALA A 72 -10.32 -8.93 -7.81
N ALA A 73 -9.22 -9.50 -7.28
CA ALA A 73 -9.21 -10.88 -6.80
C ALA A 73 -10.15 -11.10 -5.59
N LEU A 74 -10.16 -10.16 -4.65
CA LEU A 74 -11.02 -10.23 -3.47
C LEU A 74 -12.51 -10.03 -3.82
N THR A 75 -12.83 -9.14 -4.76
CA THR A 75 -14.20 -8.99 -5.28
C THR A 75 -14.68 -10.30 -5.91
N ALA A 76 -13.86 -10.94 -6.76
CA ALA A 76 -14.23 -12.23 -7.34
C ALA A 76 -14.45 -13.32 -6.27
N LEU A 77 -13.68 -13.30 -5.19
CA LEU A 77 -13.89 -14.18 -4.04
C LEU A 77 -15.23 -13.89 -3.34
N ALA A 78 -15.53 -12.61 -3.07
CA ALA A 78 -16.80 -12.21 -2.44
C ALA A 78 -18.01 -12.59 -3.31
N ASP A 79 -17.92 -12.43 -4.63
CA ASP A 79 -18.98 -12.81 -5.57
C ASP A 79 -19.22 -14.33 -5.58
N THR A 80 -18.17 -15.13 -5.37
CA THR A 80 -18.25 -16.59 -5.34
C THR A 80 -18.76 -17.12 -3.99
N ALA A 81 -18.57 -16.37 -2.91
CA ALA A 81 -18.95 -16.74 -1.55
C ALA A 81 -19.69 -15.58 -0.84
N PRO A 82 -20.92 -15.23 -1.26
CA PRO A 82 -21.61 -14.01 -0.83
C PRO A 82 -21.97 -14.00 0.67
N ASP A 83 -22.14 -15.16 1.29
CA ASP A 83 -22.46 -15.30 2.72
C ASP A 83 -21.22 -15.30 3.63
N TRP A 84 -20.02 -15.25 3.04
CA TRP A 84 -18.77 -15.27 3.78
C TRP A 84 -18.14 -13.87 3.86
N THR A 85 -17.65 -13.52 5.05
CA THR A 85 -16.84 -12.32 5.26
C THR A 85 -15.63 -12.66 6.14
N PRO A 86 -14.46 -12.05 5.91
CA PRO A 86 -13.29 -12.31 6.73
C PRO A 86 -13.44 -11.68 8.11
N ALA A 87 -13.24 -12.49 9.15
CA ALA A 87 -13.23 -12.01 10.53
C ALA A 87 -11.99 -11.15 10.86
N GLY A 88 -10.94 -11.21 10.05
CA GLY A 88 -9.70 -10.45 10.20
C GLY A 88 -8.78 -10.63 8.98
N HIS A 89 -7.70 -9.85 8.91
CA HIS A 89 -6.73 -9.87 7.82
C HIS A 89 -5.29 -9.83 8.34
N THR A 90 -4.47 -10.75 7.84
CA THR A 90 -3.02 -10.74 8.07
C THR A 90 -2.32 -10.64 6.72
N ASP A 91 -1.48 -9.61 6.57
CA ASP A 91 -0.74 -9.29 5.34
C ASP A 91 0.75 -9.54 5.57
N VAL A 92 1.29 -10.61 4.99
CA VAL A 92 2.69 -11.02 5.18
C VAL A 92 3.53 -10.51 4.01
N GLY A 93 4.54 -9.69 4.32
CA GLY A 93 5.26 -8.90 3.31
C GLY A 93 4.38 -7.78 2.73
N GLY A 94 3.44 -7.26 3.54
CA GLY A 94 2.42 -6.32 3.08
C GLY A 94 2.94 -4.91 2.76
N GLY A 95 4.19 -4.61 3.12
CA GLY A 95 4.84 -3.33 2.89
C GLY A 95 4.00 -2.16 3.40
N THR A 96 3.59 -1.30 2.48
CA THR A 96 2.80 -0.10 2.74
C THR A 96 1.29 -0.37 2.88
N GLY A 97 0.86 -1.64 2.87
CA GLY A 97 -0.50 -2.06 3.20
C GLY A 97 -1.51 -2.02 2.04
N ALA A 98 -1.09 -2.17 0.78
CA ALA A 98 -2.02 -2.14 -0.37
C ALA A 98 -3.15 -3.18 -0.24
N ALA A 99 -2.85 -4.39 0.24
CA ALA A 99 -3.85 -5.44 0.41
C ALA A 99 -4.83 -5.11 1.55
N THR A 100 -4.38 -4.43 2.60
CA THR A 100 -5.25 -3.94 3.67
C THR A 100 -6.31 -2.98 3.13
N TRP A 101 -5.93 -2.03 2.28
CA TRP A 101 -6.89 -1.14 1.60
C TRP A 101 -7.88 -1.91 0.73
N ALA A 102 -7.41 -2.89 -0.03
CA ALA A 102 -8.26 -3.72 -0.88
C ALA A 102 -9.28 -4.52 -0.06
N VAL A 103 -8.86 -5.15 1.05
CA VAL A 103 -9.76 -5.88 1.94
C VAL A 103 -10.85 -4.98 2.53
N THR A 104 -10.49 -3.78 3.00
CA THR A 104 -11.45 -2.80 3.53
C THR A 104 -12.41 -2.29 2.47
N ALA A 105 -11.94 -2.16 1.22
CA ALA A 105 -12.79 -1.77 0.09
C ALA A 105 -13.76 -2.88 -0.35
N THR A 106 -13.37 -4.15 -0.26
CA THR A 106 -14.21 -5.29 -0.68
C THR A 106 -15.28 -5.64 0.35
N TRP A 107 -14.92 -5.68 1.64
CA TRP A 107 -15.88 -5.97 2.71
C TRP A 107 -16.04 -4.73 3.60
N PRO A 108 -17.25 -4.14 3.72
CA PRO A 108 -17.50 -3.03 4.64
C PRO A 108 -17.34 -3.41 6.12
N GLY A 109 -17.08 -2.43 6.98
CA GLY A 109 -16.96 -2.60 8.43
C GLY A 109 -15.53 -2.77 8.95
N SER A 110 -15.36 -2.68 10.27
CA SER A 110 -14.06 -2.83 10.93
C SER A 110 -13.71 -4.29 11.16
N ARG A 111 -12.44 -4.65 10.90
CA ARG A 111 -11.88 -5.96 11.24
C ARG A 111 -10.45 -5.81 11.71
N PRO A 112 -9.94 -6.71 12.57
CA PRO A 112 -8.52 -6.75 12.91
C PRO A 112 -7.66 -6.88 11.66
N VAL A 113 -6.67 -6.02 11.54
CA VAL A 113 -5.67 -6.04 10.47
C VAL A 113 -4.29 -6.13 11.12
N THR A 114 -3.46 -7.04 10.62
CA THR A 114 -2.04 -7.15 10.99
C THR A 114 -1.20 -7.14 9.72
N VAL A 115 -0.31 -6.15 9.59
CA VAL A 115 0.69 -6.11 8.51
C VAL A 115 2.04 -6.49 9.10
N LEU A 116 2.66 -7.52 8.53
CA LEU A 116 3.99 -7.98 8.89
C LEU A 116 4.92 -7.68 7.71
N ASP A 117 5.93 -6.84 7.93
CA ASP A 117 6.94 -6.55 6.93
C ASP A 117 8.30 -6.36 7.61
N TRP A 118 9.38 -6.54 6.86
CA TRP A 118 10.73 -6.26 7.35
C TRP A 118 11.07 -4.76 7.25
N ALA A 119 10.43 -4.01 6.34
CA ALA A 119 10.67 -2.58 6.16
C ALA A 119 9.84 -1.73 7.14
N ASP A 120 10.44 -1.37 8.28
CA ASP A 120 9.84 -0.43 9.25
C ASP A 120 9.31 0.87 8.60
N PRO A 121 10.02 1.53 7.65
CA PRO A 121 9.50 2.72 6.98
C PRO A 121 8.21 2.47 6.19
N ALA A 122 8.06 1.27 5.61
CA ALA A 122 6.84 0.90 4.88
C ALA A 122 5.66 0.69 5.83
N LEU A 123 5.91 0.04 6.97
CA LEU A 123 4.90 -0.14 8.03
C LEU A 123 4.46 1.19 8.62
N ALA A 124 5.39 2.11 8.88
CA ALA A 124 5.10 3.44 9.39
C ALA A 124 4.22 4.23 8.40
N LEU A 125 4.61 4.27 7.12
CA LEU A 125 3.84 4.94 6.07
C LEU A 125 2.44 4.33 5.92
N GLY A 126 2.34 2.99 5.94
CA GLY A 126 1.06 2.30 5.83
C GLY A 126 0.08 2.64 6.96
N ARG A 127 0.58 2.83 8.18
CA ARG A 127 -0.22 3.29 9.33
C ARG A 127 -0.65 4.75 9.19
N GLU A 128 0.24 5.60 8.69
CA GLU A 128 -0.05 7.02 8.47
C GLU A 128 -1.21 7.24 7.49
N ILE A 129 -1.18 6.55 6.35
CA ILE A 129 -2.23 6.72 5.32
C ILE A 129 -3.54 6.03 5.70
N ALA A 130 -3.50 5.01 6.55
CA ALA A 130 -4.70 4.29 6.99
C ALA A 130 -5.44 4.95 8.16
N ALA A 131 -4.88 6.02 8.74
CA ALA A 131 -5.48 6.79 9.84
C ALA A 131 -6.59 7.74 9.36
#